data_AF-A0A958KTD6-F1
#
_entry.id   AF-A0A958KTD6-F1
#
_cell.length_a   1.000
_cell.length_b   1.000
_cell.length_c   1.000
_cell.angle_alpha   90.00
_cell.angle_beta   90.00
_cell.angle_gamma   90.00
#
_symmetry.space_group_name_H-M   'P 1'
#
loop_
_entity.id
_entity.type
_entity.pdbx_description
1 polymer ?
#
loop_
_entity_poly.entity_id
_entity_poly.type
_entity_poly.pdbx_seq_one_letter_code
_entity_poly.pdbx_strand_id
1 'polypeptide(L)' 'MKGLVSFIVGVLFAIGLGYSGMTKPDVVKGFLDIFGNWDPSLIGVMIGAILVHGVSYQIIKKRSSPLLD' A
#
# COMPACT_ATOMS: atom_id res chain seq x y z
N MET A 1 -19.74 -7.57 -10.87
CA MET A 1 -18.38 -7.20 -11.36
C MET A 1 -17.29 -7.30 -10.28
N LYS A 2 -17.66 -7.51 -9.00
CA LYS A 2 -16.75 -7.62 -7.85
C LYS A 2 -15.55 -8.55 -8.05
N GLY A 3 -15.77 -9.79 -8.47
CA GLY A 3 -14.70 -10.80 -8.57
C GLY A 3 -13.56 -10.41 -9.50
N LEU A 4 -13.87 -9.86 -10.68
CA LEU A 4 -12.85 -9.40 -11.63
C LEU A 4 -12.05 -8.22 -11.08
N VAL A 5 -12.72 -7.27 -10.43
CA VAL A 5 -12.06 -6.09 -9.86
C VAL A 5 -11.19 -6.47 -8.67
N SER A 6 -11.66 -7.36 -7.79
CA SER A 6 -10.87 -7.90 -6.68
C SER A 6 -9.61 -8.62 -7.17
N PHE A 7 -9.72 -9.39 -8.26
CA PHE A 7 -8.56 -10.06 -8.85
C PHE A 7 -7.53 -9.05 -9.39
N ILE A 8 -7.98 -8.04 -10.16
CA ILE A 8 -7.10 -6.99 -10.68
C ILE A 8 -6.38 -6.24 -9.54
N VAL A 9 -7.13 -5.87 -8.50
CA VAL A 9 -6.56 -5.19 -7.33
C VAL A 9 -5.54 -6.08 -6.62
N GLY A 10 -5.82 -7.37 -6.45
CA GLY A 10 -4.88 -8.34 -5.87
C GLY A 10 -3.58 -8.47 -6.67
N VAL A 11 -3.67 -8.53 -8.00
CA VAL A 11 -2.50 -8.57 -8.89
C VAL A 11 -1.68 -7.28 -8.77
N LEU A 12 -2.33 -6.11 -8.84
CA LEU A 12 -1.65 -4.81 -8.67
C LEU A 12 -0.96 -4.71 -7.30
N PHE A 13 -1.62 -5.17 -6.24
CA PHE A 13 -1.04 -5.23 -4.90
C PHE A 13 0.18 -6.14 -4.82
N ALA A 14 0.10 -7.35 -5.38
CA ALA A 14 1.20 -8.31 -5.40
C ALA A 14 2.43 -7.77 -6.17
N ILE A 15 2.20 -7.11 -7.31
CA ILE A 15 3.27 -6.46 -8.09
C ILE A 15 3.92 -5.35 -7.26
N GLY A 16 3.11 -4.49 -6.63
CA GLY A 16 3.62 -3.41 -5.78
C GLY A 16 4.42 -3.93 -4.57
N LEU A 17 3.97 -5.01 -3.94
CA LEU A 17 4.65 -5.64 -2.81
C LEU A 17 5.99 -6.27 -3.21
N GLY A 18 6.06 -6.89 -4.38
CA GLY A 18 7.30 -7.43 -4.94
C GLY A 18 8.30 -6.33 -5.32
N TYR A 19 7.82 -5.28 -5.99
CA TYR A 19 8.65 -4.15 -6.43
C TYR A 19 9.20 -3.34 -5.25
N SER A 20 8.42 -3.15 -4.19
CA SER A 20 8.85 -2.41 -3.00
C SER A 20 9.86 -3.15 -2.12
N GLY A 21 10.13 -4.44 -2.39
CA GLY A 21 11.02 -5.26 -1.57
C GLY A 21 10.46 -5.62 -0.19
N MET A 22 9.19 -5.31 0.09
CA MET A 22 8.52 -5.64 1.36
C MET A 22 8.35 -7.14 1.60
N THR A 23 8.55 -7.96 0.58
CA THR A 23 8.62 -9.42 0.72
C THR A 23 9.88 -9.90 1.44
N LYS A 24 10.91 -9.04 1.57
CA LYS A 24 12.17 -9.36 2.25
C LYS A 24 12.11 -8.88 3.71
N PRO A 25 12.23 -9.78 4.70
CA PRO A 25 12.18 -9.41 6.11
C PRO A 25 13.26 -8.39 6.51
N ASP A 26 14.44 -8.46 5.89
CA ASP A 26 15.57 -7.60 6.24
C ASP A 26 15.31 -6.12 5.92
N VAL A 27 14.64 -5.84 4.79
CA VAL A 27 14.27 -4.48 4.39
C VAL A 27 13.27 -3.88 5.37
N VAL A 28 12.29 -4.67 5.80
CA VAL A 28 11.27 -4.21 6.76
C VAL A 28 11.88 -3.99 8.14
N LYS A 29 12.76 -4.89 8.60
CA LYS A 29 13.47 -4.73 9.87
C LYS A 29 14.39 -3.51 9.86
N GLY A 30 15.17 -3.32 8.78
CA GLY A 30 16.03 -2.14 8.61
C GLY A 30 15.24 -0.83 8.62
N PHE A 31 14.06 -0.81 8.02
CA PHE A 31 13.17 0.36 8.08
C PHE A 31 12.60 0.64 9.48
N LEU A 32 12.39 -0.39 10.30
CA LEU A 32 11.90 -0.22 11.68
C LEU A 32 13.02 0.09 12.68
N ASP A 33 14.28 -0.17 12.31
CA ASP A 33 15.46 0.06 13.16
C ASP A 33 15.87 1.54 13.21
N ILE A 34 14.96 2.39 13.70
CA ILE A 34 15.13 3.86 13.75
C ILE A 34 16.28 4.27 14.70
N PHE A 35 16.60 3.42 15.69
CA PHE A 35 17.64 3.68 16.70
C PHE A 35 19.00 3.05 16.36
N GLY A 36 19.07 2.25 15.29
CA GLY A 36 20.27 1.54 14.85
C GLY A 36 20.70 1.95 13.44
N ASN A 37 20.87 0.97 12.55
CA ASN A 37 21.27 1.22 11.16
C ASN A 37 20.04 1.36 10.28
N TRP A 38 19.33 2.48 10.46
CA TRP A 38 18.05 2.71 9.81
C TRP A 38 18.15 2.73 8.28
N ASP A 39 17.33 1.90 7.62
CA ASP A 39 17.21 1.82 6.16
C ASP A 39 15.96 2.59 5.68
N PRO A 40 16.12 3.76 5.02
CA PRO A 40 15.00 4.58 4.57
C PRO A 40 14.30 4.04 3.30
N SER A 41 14.64 2.86 2.80
CA SER A 41 14.13 2.31 1.53
C SER A 41 12.59 2.26 1.43
N LEU A 42 11.87 2.12 2.55
CA LEU A 42 10.40 2.05 2.56
C LEU A 42 9.68 3.40 2.72
N ILE A 43 10.39 4.51 2.92
CA ILE A 43 9.77 5.83 3.11
C ILE A 43 8.87 6.20 1.93
N GLY A 44 9.36 6.01 0.69
CA GLY A 44 8.59 6.33 -0.52
C GLY A 44 7.29 5.53 -0.60
N VAL A 45 7.33 4.27 -0.20
CA VAL A 45 6.15 3.38 -0.17
C VAL A 45 5.16 3.83 0.91
N MET A 46 5.66 4.14 2.10
CA MET A 46 4.85 4.63 3.21
C MET A 46 4.15 5.95 2.88
N ILE A 47 4.88 6.93 2.35
CA ILE A 47 4.32 8.22 1.93
C ILE A 47 3.28 8.01 0.84
N GLY A 48 3.58 7.21 -0.18
CA GLY A 48 2.64 6.89 -1.25
C GLY A 48 1.35 6.24 -0.72
N ALA A 49 1.47 5.23 0.14
CA ALA A 49 0.34 4.54 0.74
C ALA A 49 -0.55 5.48 1.57
N ILE A 50 0.06 6.33 2.41
CA ILE A 50 -0.65 7.30 3.26
C ILE A 50 -1.37 8.33 2.38
N LEU A 51 -0.72 8.89 1.36
CA LEU A 51 -1.32 9.89 0.47
C LEU A 51 -2.49 9.29 -0.33
N VAL A 52 -2.29 8.13 -0.95
CA VAL A 52 -3.33 7.45 -1.73
C VAL A 52 -4.52 7.10 -0.83
N HIS A 53 -4.28 6.54 0.35
CA HIS A 53 -5.35 6.23 1.29
C HIS A 53 -6.06 7.49 1.78
N GLY A 54 -5.32 8.52 2.18
CA GLY A 54 -5.89 9.78 2.67
C GLY A 54 -6.82 10.44 1.65
N VAL A 55 -6.38 10.53 0.39
CA VAL A 55 -7.20 11.07 -0.71
C VAL A 55 -8.41 10.17 -0.98
N SER A 56 -8.20 8.85 -1.08
CA SER A 56 -9.28 7.89 -1.37
C SER A 56 -10.33 7.87 -0.27
N TYR A 57 -9.91 7.91 1.00
CA TYR A 57 -10.81 7.90 2.15
C TYR A 57 -11.71 9.13 2.19
N GLN A 58 -11.16 10.32 1.90
CA GLN A 58 -11.96 11.56 1.83
C GLN A 58 -13.02 11.50 0.72
N ILE A 59 -12.68 10.89 -0.42
CA ILE A 59 -13.61 10.72 -1.54
C ILE A 59 -14.70 9.70 -1.18
N ILE A 60 -14.31 8.54 -0.64
CA ILE A 60 -15.23 7.43 -0.31
C ILE A 60 -16.19 7.82 0.82
N LYS A 61 -15.72 8.56 1.83
CA LYS A 61 -16.56 9.02 2.95
C LYS A 61 -17.76 9.87 2.50
N LYS A 62 -17.66 10.56 1.36
CA LYS A 62 -18.74 11.38 0.80
C LYS A 62 -19.73 10.58 -0.06
N ARG A 63 -19.51 9.28 -0.27
CA ARG A 63 -20.36 8.44 -1.12
C ARG A 63 -21.42 7.72 -0.30
N SER A 64 -22.63 7.69 -0.85
CA SER A 64 -23.80 7.03 -0.24
C SER A 64 -23.87 5.53 -0.54
N SER A 65 -23.21 5.05 -1.58
CA SER A 65 -23.19 3.64 -1.96
C SER A 65 -21.90 3.21 -2.67
N PRO A 66 -21.55 1.91 -2.65
CA PRO A 66 -20.47 1.35 -3.46
C PRO A 66 -20.79 1.44 -4.96
N LEU A 67 -19.78 1.72 -5.79
CA LEU A 67 -19.96 1.83 -7.26
C LEU A 67 -20.08 0.49 -7.96
N LEU A 68 -19.51 -0.56 -7.37
CA LEU A 68 -19.31 -1.86 -8.03
C LEU A 68 -20.06 -2.98 -7.29
N ASP A 69 -21.15 -2.61 -6.60
CA ASP A 69 -22.00 -3.56 -5.91
C ASP A 69 -22.61 -4.63 -6.85
#